data_AF-A0A6I4W770-F1
#
_entry.id   AF-A0A6I4W770-F1
#
_cell.length_a   1.000
_cell.length_b   1.000
_cell.length_c   1.000
_cell.angle_alpha   90.00
_cell.angle_beta   90.00
_cell.angle_gamma   90.00
#
_symmetry.space_group_name_H-M   'P 1'
#
loop_
_entity.id
_entity.type
_entity.pdbx_description
1 polymer ?
#
loop_
_entity_poly.entity_id
_entity_poly.type
_entity_poly.pdbx_seq_one_letter_code
_entity_poly.pdbx_strand_id
1 'polypeptide(L)'
;MSKAARERSARDRLAAERARQAARQKQVRLLALVVGAVVAVAAVVAIVVVVADQKSKRNQVAHGYTGPQAPLTRESDGSIVMAKAGVTKPVLEIFEDFQCPACKQFEQSEGKTVKQLAAEGKVKVVYRPFHLFSQQQDPVKANSLRSAAAALCVPAPQWLSFHDALYEFQPTEGTDGFAPKDLVAWGKDVGVTDANFAKCVTDQQKVPQVTAMTDYARQKRQVDSTPTLFLDGQKINDQQLADLPGTVAKAAAGK
;
A
#
# COMPACT_ATOMS: atom_id res chain seq x y z
N MET A 1 7.23 87.61 0.15
CA MET A 1 6.77 86.42 -0.61
C MET A 1 5.26 86.52 -0.81
N SER A 2 4.80 86.72 -2.06
CA SER A 2 3.36 86.92 -2.38
C SER A 2 2.52 85.67 -2.02
N LYS A 3 1.28 85.89 -1.55
CA LYS A 3 0.27 84.85 -1.27
C LYS A 3 0.10 83.89 -2.46
N ALA A 4 0.16 84.41 -3.68
CA ALA A 4 0.06 83.64 -4.92
C ALA A 4 1.22 82.64 -5.13
N ALA A 5 2.43 82.95 -4.64
CA ALA A 5 3.58 82.05 -4.74
C ALA A 5 3.48 80.86 -3.77
N ARG A 6 2.89 81.08 -2.59
CA ARG A 6 2.62 80.01 -1.61
C ARG A 6 1.52 79.06 -2.08
N GLU A 7 0.46 79.58 -2.71
CA GLU A 7 -0.63 78.77 -3.25
C GLU A 7 -0.21 77.93 -4.47
N ARG A 8 0.65 78.44 -5.35
CA ARG A 8 1.25 77.66 -6.45
C ARG A 8 2.13 76.52 -5.92
N SER A 9 3.01 76.82 -4.95
CA SER A 9 3.87 75.81 -4.32
C SER A 9 3.07 74.71 -3.61
N ALA A 10 1.93 75.05 -2.97
CA ALA A 10 1.06 74.06 -2.35
C ALA A 10 0.37 73.13 -3.37
N ARG A 11 -0.05 73.67 -4.52
CA ARG A 11 -0.65 72.87 -5.61
C ARG A 11 0.36 71.93 -6.26
N ASP A 12 1.59 72.38 -6.47
CA ASP A 12 2.66 71.56 -7.05
C ASP A 12 3.05 70.40 -6.12
N ARG A 13 3.07 70.63 -4.80
CA ARG A 13 3.29 69.58 -3.79
C ARG A 13 2.18 68.53 -3.79
N LEU A 14 0.91 68.96 -3.84
CA LEU A 14 -0.24 68.05 -3.92
C LEU A 14 -0.25 67.24 -5.23
N ALA A 15 0.15 67.85 -6.35
CA ALA A 15 0.30 67.16 -7.63
C ALA A 15 1.42 66.11 -7.59
N ALA A 16 2.58 66.45 -7.00
CA ALA A 16 3.70 65.53 -6.81
C ALA A 16 3.35 64.36 -5.88
N GLU A 17 2.59 64.61 -4.81
CA GLU A 17 2.12 63.57 -3.89
C GLU A 17 1.13 62.61 -4.57
N ARG A 18 0.15 63.12 -5.32
CA ARG A 18 -0.79 62.30 -6.10
C ARG A 18 -0.08 61.47 -7.16
N ALA A 19 0.92 62.04 -7.84
CA ALA A 19 1.74 61.30 -8.81
C ALA A 19 2.52 60.15 -8.15
N ARG A 20 3.11 60.38 -6.97
CA ARG A 20 3.80 59.35 -6.18
C ARG A 20 2.84 58.27 -5.68
N GLN A 21 1.65 58.64 -5.21
CA GLN A 21 0.61 57.69 -4.79
C GLN A 21 0.10 56.85 -5.96
N ALA A 22 -0.15 57.45 -7.13
CA ALA A 22 -0.57 56.73 -8.33
C ALA A 22 0.53 55.77 -8.84
N ALA A 23 1.80 56.18 -8.80
CA ALA A 23 2.93 55.31 -9.15
C ALA A 23 3.06 54.13 -8.17
N ARG A 24 2.93 54.37 -6.85
CA ARG A 24 2.91 53.32 -5.83
C ARG A 24 1.74 52.36 -5.99
N GLN A 25 0.53 52.85 -6.27
CA GLN A 25 -0.63 52.00 -6.52
C GLN A 25 -0.45 51.13 -7.77
N LYS A 26 0.13 51.68 -8.85
CA LYS A 26 0.47 50.89 -10.05
C LYS A 26 1.51 49.81 -9.74
N GLN A 27 2.56 50.16 -8.99
CA GLN A 27 3.59 49.19 -8.57
C GLN A 27 3.01 48.09 -7.68
N VAL A 28 2.19 48.43 -6.67
CA VAL A 28 1.57 47.44 -5.78
C VAL A 28 0.59 46.53 -6.54
N ARG A 29 -0.21 47.06 -7.47
CA ARG A 29 -1.09 46.24 -8.32
C ARG A 29 -0.29 45.29 -9.22
N LEU A 30 0.79 45.77 -9.83
CA LEU A 30 1.66 44.95 -10.66
C LEU A 30 2.34 43.84 -9.83
N LEU A 31 2.85 44.18 -8.64
CA LEU A 31 3.46 43.23 -7.71
C LEU A 31 2.46 42.17 -7.25
N ALA A 32 1.23 42.58 -6.91
CA ALA A 32 0.16 41.66 -6.52
C ALA A 32 -0.22 40.69 -7.65
N LEU A 33 -0.29 41.17 -8.91
CA LEU A 33 -0.54 40.33 -10.07
C LEU A 33 0.60 39.34 -10.33
N VAL A 34 1.85 39.78 -10.24
CA VAL A 34 3.03 38.91 -10.41
C VAL A 34 3.09 37.85 -9.32
N VAL A 35 2.92 38.24 -8.05
CA VAL A 35 2.88 37.30 -6.92
C VAL A 35 1.72 36.31 -7.08
N GLY A 36 0.53 36.79 -7.45
CA GLY A 36 -0.62 35.93 -7.71
C GLY A 36 -0.37 34.91 -8.83
N ALA A 37 0.26 35.35 -9.93
CA ALA A 37 0.63 34.46 -11.03
C ALA A 37 1.67 33.41 -10.61
N VAL A 38 2.70 33.81 -9.84
CA VAL A 38 3.72 32.88 -9.33
C VAL A 38 3.11 31.83 -8.40
N VAL A 39 2.23 32.23 -7.49
CA VAL A 39 1.53 31.31 -6.58
C VAL A 39 0.65 30.34 -7.37
N ALA A 40 -0.10 30.82 -8.36
CA ALA A 40 -0.93 29.97 -9.21
C ALA A 40 -0.10 28.94 -9.98
N VAL A 41 1.03 29.35 -10.58
CA VAL A 41 1.94 28.44 -11.28
C VAL A 41 2.54 27.41 -10.31
N ALA A 42 2.99 27.84 -9.12
CA ALA A 42 3.52 26.93 -8.11
C ALA A 42 2.48 25.88 -7.66
N ALA A 43 1.21 26.30 -7.47
CA ALA A 43 0.13 25.38 -7.14
C ALA A 43 -0.13 24.37 -8.28
N VAL A 44 -0.15 24.82 -9.53
CA VAL A 44 -0.30 23.92 -10.69
C VAL A 44 0.87 22.95 -10.79
N VAL A 45 2.11 23.41 -10.61
CA VAL A 45 3.30 22.52 -10.62
C VAL A 45 3.21 21.49 -9.50
N ALA A 46 2.83 21.89 -8.28
CA ALA A 46 2.64 20.97 -7.16
C ALA A 46 1.58 19.90 -7.48
N ILE A 47 0.44 20.31 -8.06
CA ILE A 47 -0.62 19.38 -8.49
C ILE A 47 -0.08 18.42 -9.57
N VAL A 48 0.64 18.93 -10.58
CA VAL A 48 1.20 18.11 -11.66
C VAL A 48 2.21 17.10 -11.11
N VAL A 49 3.09 17.51 -10.19
CA VAL A 49 4.06 16.61 -9.54
C VAL A 49 3.36 15.53 -8.73
N VAL A 50 2.33 15.88 -7.96
CA VAL A 50 1.54 14.90 -7.19
C VAL A 50 0.82 13.92 -8.11
N VAL A 51 0.20 14.39 -9.18
CA VAL A 51 -0.51 13.55 -10.16
C VAL A 51 0.47 12.65 -10.94
N ALA A 52 1.65 13.15 -11.28
CA ALA A 52 2.70 12.38 -11.96
C ALA A 52 3.32 11.30 -11.05
N ASP A 53 3.53 11.60 -9.76
CA ASP A 53 3.98 10.63 -8.76
C ASP A 53 2.93 9.54 -8.54
N GLN A 54 1.66 9.92 -8.46
CA GLN A 54 0.53 8.98 -8.35
C GLN A 54 0.43 8.07 -9.58
N LYS A 55 0.56 8.61 -10.80
CA LYS A 55 0.57 7.78 -12.04
C LYS A 55 1.76 6.84 -12.11
N SER A 56 2.93 7.31 -11.69
CA SER A 56 4.15 6.49 -11.67
C SER A 56 3.97 5.31 -10.72
N LYS A 57 3.50 5.54 -9.50
CA LYS A 57 3.19 4.47 -8.53
C LYS A 57 2.10 3.52 -9.03
N ARG A 58 1.08 4.03 -9.71
CA ARG A 58 -0.01 3.23 -10.30
C ARG A 58 0.45 2.31 -11.43
N ASN A 59 1.49 2.68 -12.18
CA ASN A 59 2.12 1.81 -13.16
C ASN A 59 3.05 0.76 -12.54
N GLN A 60 3.52 0.95 -11.30
CA GLN A 60 4.40 -0.01 -10.60
C GLN A 60 3.64 -1.18 -9.96
N VAL A 61 2.32 -1.06 -9.75
CA VAL A 61 1.47 -2.16 -9.23
C VAL A 61 1.47 -3.38 -10.17
N ALA A 62 1.87 -3.20 -11.44
CA ALA A 62 1.97 -4.24 -12.45
C ALA A 62 3.31 -5.01 -12.45
N HIS A 63 4.17 -4.85 -11.45
CA HIS A 63 5.53 -5.44 -11.43
C HIS A 63 5.74 -6.60 -10.43
N GLY A 64 4.67 -7.33 -10.07
CA GLY A 64 4.78 -8.62 -9.38
C GLY A 64 4.92 -9.78 -10.37
N TYR A 65 5.95 -10.62 -10.21
CA TYR A 65 6.22 -11.90 -10.90
C TYR A 65 5.43 -12.18 -12.22
N THR A 66 6.11 -12.08 -13.37
CA THR A 66 5.54 -12.35 -14.70
C THR A 66 5.63 -13.82 -15.15
N GLY A 67 5.99 -14.73 -14.25
CA GLY A 67 6.11 -16.16 -14.56
C GLY A 67 4.77 -16.90 -14.52
N PRO A 68 4.76 -18.20 -14.85
CA PRO A 68 3.58 -19.04 -14.73
C PRO A 68 3.06 -19.04 -13.28
N GLN A 69 1.76 -18.84 -13.08
CA GLN A 69 1.15 -18.86 -11.75
C GLN A 69 0.27 -20.10 -11.57
N ALA A 70 0.35 -20.74 -10.41
CA ALA A 70 -0.57 -21.81 -10.07
C ALA A 70 -1.99 -21.26 -9.78
N PRO A 71 -3.06 -22.04 -10.01
CA PRO A 71 -4.41 -21.66 -9.63
C PRO A 71 -4.51 -21.23 -8.16
N LEU A 72 -5.33 -20.21 -7.90
CA LEU A 72 -5.63 -19.69 -6.57
C LEU A 72 -7.05 -20.07 -6.16
N THR A 73 -7.21 -20.58 -4.93
CA THR A 73 -8.51 -20.83 -4.31
C THR A 73 -8.56 -20.23 -2.92
N ARG A 74 -9.72 -19.69 -2.55
CA ARG A 74 -9.98 -19.23 -1.18
C ARG A 74 -10.69 -20.33 -0.40
N GLU A 75 -10.11 -20.72 0.72
CA GLU A 75 -10.69 -21.69 1.64
C GLU A 75 -11.72 -21.02 2.57
N SER A 76 -12.60 -21.81 3.19
CA SER A 76 -13.63 -21.31 4.10
C SER A 76 -13.06 -20.60 5.33
N ASP A 77 -11.83 -20.94 5.73
CA ASP A 77 -11.11 -20.30 6.83
C ASP A 77 -10.48 -18.94 6.45
N GLY A 78 -10.64 -18.51 5.18
CA GLY A 78 -10.12 -17.24 4.66
C GLY A 78 -8.73 -17.34 4.03
N SER A 79 -8.00 -18.45 4.24
CA SER A 79 -6.68 -18.66 3.64
C SER A 79 -6.74 -18.77 2.12
N ILE A 80 -5.62 -18.48 1.47
CA ILE A 80 -5.46 -18.62 0.02
C ILE A 80 -4.53 -19.77 -0.29
N VAL A 81 -5.03 -20.73 -1.06
CA VAL A 81 -4.24 -21.84 -1.57
C VAL A 81 -3.76 -21.51 -2.97
N MET A 82 -2.46 -21.69 -3.21
CA MET A 82 -1.82 -21.61 -4.52
C MET A 82 -1.19 -22.96 -4.83
N ALA A 83 -1.78 -23.71 -5.77
CA ALA A 83 -1.31 -25.05 -6.11
C ALA A 83 -1.71 -25.47 -7.52
N LYS A 84 -0.81 -26.15 -8.23
CA LYS A 84 -1.13 -26.83 -9.48
C LYS A 84 -2.13 -27.96 -9.22
N ALA A 85 -3.03 -28.22 -10.16
CA ALA A 85 -4.02 -29.29 -10.04
C ALA A 85 -3.35 -30.64 -9.70
N GLY A 86 -3.89 -31.33 -8.70
CA GLY A 86 -3.36 -32.62 -8.21
C GLY A 86 -2.22 -32.51 -7.18
N VAL A 87 -1.64 -31.32 -6.96
CA VAL A 87 -0.57 -31.13 -5.99
C VAL A 87 -1.16 -30.89 -4.60
N THR A 88 -1.04 -31.89 -3.73
CA THR A 88 -1.60 -31.84 -2.36
C THR A 88 -0.55 -31.73 -1.26
N LYS A 89 0.70 -32.14 -1.51
CA LYS A 89 1.84 -31.82 -0.63
C LYS A 89 3.18 -31.80 -1.41
N PRO A 90 4.30 -31.36 -0.81
CA PRO A 90 4.39 -30.77 0.53
C PRO A 90 3.55 -29.50 0.66
N VAL A 91 3.02 -29.23 1.85
CA VAL A 91 2.21 -28.04 2.15
C VAL A 91 3.11 -27.00 2.80
N LEU A 92 3.33 -25.88 2.12
CA LEU A 92 4.00 -24.70 2.67
C LEU A 92 2.93 -23.72 3.15
N GLU A 93 2.80 -23.57 4.46
CA GLU A 93 1.92 -22.57 5.06
C GLU A 93 2.72 -21.34 5.46
N ILE A 94 2.24 -20.16 5.08
CA ILE A 94 2.93 -18.89 5.32
C ILE A 94 2.00 -17.98 6.14
N PHE A 95 2.43 -17.65 7.35
CA PHE A 95 1.74 -16.71 8.23
C PHE A 95 2.39 -15.35 8.16
N GLU A 96 1.57 -14.34 7.87
CA GLU A 96 2.03 -13.02 7.48
C GLU A 96 1.14 -11.93 8.06
N ASP A 97 1.70 -10.73 8.15
CA ASP A 97 0.95 -9.52 8.42
C ASP A 97 1.39 -8.46 7.41
N PHE A 98 0.44 -7.80 6.74
CA PHE A 98 0.74 -6.79 5.72
C PHE A 98 1.39 -5.52 6.28
N GLN A 99 1.33 -5.29 7.60
CA GLN A 99 2.05 -4.21 8.28
C GLN A 99 3.48 -4.61 8.70
N CYS A 100 3.83 -5.90 8.64
CA CYS A 100 5.13 -6.38 9.14
C CYS A 100 6.26 -6.11 8.15
N PRO A 101 7.31 -5.35 8.54
CA PRO A 101 8.47 -5.10 7.67
C PRO A 101 9.26 -6.37 7.30
N ALA A 102 9.33 -7.34 8.20
CA ALA A 102 10.00 -8.62 7.93
C ALA A 102 9.24 -9.46 6.90
N CYS A 103 7.90 -9.38 6.86
CA CYS A 103 7.11 -10.03 5.80
C CYS A 103 7.37 -9.39 4.44
N LYS A 104 7.49 -8.06 4.38
CA LYS A 104 7.88 -7.36 3.15
C LYS A 104 9.25 -7.83 2.66
N GLN A 105 10.24 -7.93 3.55
CA GLN A 105 11.57 -8.42 3.18
C GLN A 105 11.52 -9.85 2.67
N PHE A 106 10.76 -10.74 3.33
CA PHE A 106 10.56 -12.12 2.89
C PHE A 106 9.92 -12.20 1.50
N GLU A 107 8.85 -11.44 1.25
CA GLU A 107 8.19 -11.45 -0.06
C GLU A 107 9.09 -10.89 -1.17
N GLN A 108 9.95 -9.92 -0.84
CA GLN A 108 10.96 -9.40 -1.77
C GLN A 108 12.06 -10.43 -2.08
N SER A 109 12.50 -11.22 -1.10
CA SER A 109 13.58 -12.20 -1.30
C SER A 109 13.08 -13.54 -1.86
N GLU A 110 12.00 -14.08 -1.30
CA GLU A 110 11.52 -15.45 -1.54
C GLU A 110 10.17 -15.53 -2.24
N GLY A 111 9.40 -14.43 -2.34
CA GLY A 111 8.06 -14.45 -2.95
C GLY A 111 8.07 -15.00 -4.37
N LYS A 112 9.10 -14.68 -5.17
CA LYS A 112 9.31 -15.26 -6.50
C LYS A 112 9.56 -16.77 -6.44
N THR A 113 10.41 -17.23 -5.53
CA THR A 113 10.73 -18.65 -5.32
C THR A 113 9.48 -19.44 -4.96
N VAL A 114 8.69 -18.94 -4.01
CA VAL A 114 7.42 -19.54 -3.58
C VAL A 114 6.46 -19.71 -4.75
N LYS A 115 6.24 -18.64 -5.53
CA LYS A 115 5.37 -18.64 -6.72
C LYS A 115 5.83 -19.65 -7.76
N GLN A 116 7.12 -19.67 -8.05
CA GLN A 116 7.72 -20.59 -9.01
C GLN A 116 7.56 -22.06 -8.57
N LEU A 117 7.86 -22.40 -7.32
CA LEU A 117 7.72 -23.76 -6.80
C LEU A 117 6.27 -24.25 -6.88
N ALA A 118 5.29 -23.38 -6.59
CA ALA A 118 3.88 -23.72 -6.71
C ALA A 118 3.47 -23.98 -8.17
N ALA A 119 3.93 -23.12 -9.09
CA ALA A 119 3.64 -23.23 -10.51
C ALA A 119 4.27 -24.48 -11.16
N GLU A 120 5.47 -24.85 -10.74
CA GLU A 120 6.14 -26.10 -11.11
C GLU A 120 5.47 -27.34 -10.50
N GLY A 121 4.54 -27.16 -9.57
CA GLY A 121 3.84 -28.22 -8.87
C GLY A 121 4.68 -28.93 -7.82
N LYS A 122 5.74 -28.28 -7.33
CA LYS A 122 6.63 -28.81 -6.29
C LYS A 122 6.04 -28.69 -4.89
N VAL A 123 5.11 -27.75 -4.68
CA VAL A 123 4.55 -27.43 -3.37
C VAL A 123 3.12 -26.92 -3.51
N LYS A 124 2.28 -27.22 -2.51
CA LYS A 124 1.01 -26.53 -2.28
C LYS A 124 1.27 -25.39 -1.30
N VAL A 125 1.06 -24.14 -1.70
CA VAL A 125 1.25 -22.98 -0.81
C VAL A 125 -0.09 -22.60 -0.20
N VAL A 126 -0.08 -22.25 1.09
CA VAL A 126 -1.24 -21.75 1.82
C VAL A 126 -0.86 -20.45 2.51
N TYR A 127 -1.30 -19.33 1.93
CA TYR A 127 -1.15 -18.01 2.53
C TYR A 127 -2.19 -17.81 3.64
N ARG A 128 -1.72 -17.40 4.81
CA ARG A 128 -2.52 -17.14 6.01
C ARG A 128 -2.22 -15.75 6.59
N PRO A 129 -2.64 -14.66 5.92
CA PRO A 129 -2.52 -13.33 6.49
C PRO A 129 -3.38 -13.20 7.75
N PHE A 130 -2.86 -12.56 8.79
CA PHE A 130 -3.61 -12.33 10.02
C PHE A 130 -3.21 -11.00 10.66
N HIS A 131 -3.97 -10.58 11.68
CA HIS A 131 -3.73 -9.35 12.42
C HIS A 131 -2.78 -9.63 13.61
N LEU A 132 -1.46 -9.57 13.37
CA LEU A 132 -0.44 -9.75 14.39
C LEU A 132 -0.45 -8.56 15.37
N PHE A 133 -0.56 -7.33 14.86
CA PHE A 133 -0.38 -6.11 15.66
C PHE A 133 -1.60 -5.70 16.52
N SER A 134 -2.44 -6.64 16.95
CA SER A 134 -3.69 -6.36 17.67
C SER A 134 -3.52 -5.64 19.01
N GLN A 135 -2.35 -5.77 19.63
CA GLN A 135 -2.00 -5.14 20.92
C GLN A 135 -1.17 -3.85 20.76
N GLN A 136 -0.86 -3.44 19.53
CA GLN A 136 -0.14 -2.19 19.27
C GLN A 136 -1.09 -0.98 19.27
N GLN A 137 -0.51 0.22 19.28
CA GLN A 137 -1.25 1.46 19.08
C GLN A 137 -1.50 1.71 17.59
N ASP A 138 -2.48 2.57 17.31
CA ASP A 138 -2.65 3.11 15.97
C ASP A 138 -1.48 4.05 15.63
N PRO A 139 -1.05 4.09 14.34
CA PRO A 139 -1.71 3.51 13.17
C PRO A 139 -1.34 2.04 12.88
N VAL A 140 -0.35 1.46 13.56
CA VAL A 140 0.17 0.09 13.27
C VAL A 140 -0.95 -0.96 13.38
N LYS A 141 -1.71 -0.90 14.48
CA LYS A 141 -2.84 -1.80 14.72
C LYS A 141 -3.90 -1.66 13.62
N ALA A 142 -4.40 -0.45 13.37
CA ALA A 142 -5.41 -0.21 12.33
C ALA A 142 -4.92 -0.61 10.92
N ASN A 143 -3.67 -0.34 10.57
CA ASN A 143 -3.10 -0.69 9.26
C ASN A 143 -3.11 -2.21 9.03
N SER A 144 -2.62 -2.97 10.02
CA SER A 144 -2.59 -4.43 9.99
C SER A 144 -3.98 -5.03 9.84
N LEU A 145 -4.95 -4.61 10.66
CA LEU A 145 -6.32 -5.13 10.61
C LEU A 145 -7.00 -4.82 9.27
N ARG A 146 -6.89 -3.57 8.81
CA ARG A 146 -7.61 -3.09 7.63
C ARG A 146 -7.08 -3.68 6.33
N SER A 147 -5.76 -3.82 6.20
CA SER A 147 -5.14 -4.44 5.03
C SER A 147 -5.51 -5.93 4.92
N ALA A 148 -5.48 -6.67 6.03
CA ALA A 148 -5.94 -8.07 6.07
C ALA A 148 -7.43 -8.19 5.71
N ALA A 149 -8.27 -7.30 6.24
CA ALA A 149 -9.71 -7.29 5.93
C ALA A 149 -9.95 -6.96 4.44
N ALA A 150 -9.21 -6.02 3.87
CA ALA A 150 -9.30 -5.71 2.44
C ALA A 150 -8.85 -6.87 1.56
N ALA A 151 -7.80 -7.60 1.95
CA ALA A 151 -7.33 -8.78 1.23
C ALA A 151 -8.40 -9.90 1.18
N LEU A 152 -9.25 -10.02 2.21
CA LEU A 152 -10.40 -10.93 2.22
C LEU A 152 -11.57 -10.47 1.33
N CYS A 153 -11.63 -9.19 0.97
CA CYS A 153 -12.61 -8.67 0.01
C CYS A 153 -12.23 -8.95 -1.45
N VAL A 154 -10.97 -9.29 -1.73
CA VAL A 154 -10.48 -9.54 -3.10
C VAL A 154 -10.80 -10.97 -3.54
N PRO A 155 -11.39 -11.19 -4.74
CA PRO A 155 -11.59 -12.54 -5.26
C PRO A 155 -10.26 -13.28 -5.47
N ALA A 156 -10.28 -14.60 -5.37
CA ALA A 156 -9.06 -15.42 -5.41
C ALA A 156 -8.15 -15.18 -6.64
N PRO A 157 -8.67 -15.04 -7.89
CA PRO A 157 -7.83 -14.82 -9.06
C PRO A 157 -6.97 -13.56 -9.01
N GLN A 158 -7.46 -12.48 -8.37
CA GLN A 158 -6.74 -11.20 -8.23
C GLN A 158 -5.96 -11.10 -6.92
N TRP A 159 -6.12 -12.07 -6.01
CA TRP A 159 -5.64 -11.94 -4.66
C TRP A 159 -4.12 -11.80 -4.57
N LEU A 160 -3.36 -12.59 -5.34
CA LEU A 160 -1.90 -12.56 -5.27
C LEU A 160 -1.34 -11.22 -5.78
N SER A 161 -1.94 -10.64 -6.83
CA SER A 161 -1.59 -9.30 -7.30
C SER A 161 -1.92 -8.23 -6.26
N PHE A 162 -3.06 -8.36 -5.57
CA PHE A 162 -3.40 -7.44 -4.48
C PHE A 162 -2.46 -7.59 -3.28
N HIS A 163 -2.11 -8.82 -2.92
CA HIS A 163 -1.13 -9.15 -1.90
C HIS A 163 0.23 -8.50 -2.20
N ASP A 164 0.72 -8.63 -3.43
CA ASP A 164 1.97 -7.99 -3.85
C ASP A 164 1.87 -6.46 -3.76
N ALA A 165 0.72 -5.89 -4.16
CA ALA A 165 0.47 -4.45 -4.03
C ALA A 165 0.48 -3.96 -2.57
N LEU A 166 -0.04 -4.76 -1.63
CA LEU A 166 -0.01 -4.43 -0.20
C LEU A 166 1.43 -4.35 0.34
N TYR A 167 2.32 -5.24 -0.08
CA TYR A 167 3.72 -5.21 0.33
C TYR A 167 4.53 -4.12 -0.38
N GLU A 168 4.24 -3.88 -1.67
CA GLU A 168 4.82 -2.78 -2.43
C GLU A 168 4.55 -1.44 -1.74
N PHE A 169 3.27 -1.17 -1.43
CA PHE A 169 2.82 0.06 -0.78
C PHE A 169 2.72 -0.03 0.74
N GLN A 170 3.39 -1.01 1.36
CA GLN A 170 3.43 -1.13 2.81
C GLN A 170 3.94 0.19 3.41
N PRO A 171 3.17 0.85 4.30
CA PRO A 171 3.62 2.06 4.95
C PRO A 171 4.78 1.73 5.90
N THR A 172 5.64 2.71 6.15
CA THR A 172 6.62 2.60 7.23
C THR A 172 5.90 2.30 8.55
N GLU A 173 6.47 1.42 9.36
CA GLU A 173 5.87 1.10 10.65
C GLU A 173 5.74 2.35 11.52
N GLY A 174 4.55 2.55 12.10
CA GLY A 174 4.23 3.73 12.91
C GLY A 174 3.66 4.90 12.10
N THR A 175 3.55 4.81 10.76
CA THR A 175 2.93 5.85 9.93
C THR A 175 1.55 5.45 9.43
N ASP A 176 0.70 6.44 9.16
CA ASP A 176 -0.57 6.21 8.47
C ASP A 176 -0.34 5.55 7.11
N GLY A 177 -1.22 4.62 6.75
CA GLY A 177 -1.17 3.93 5.48
C GLY A 177 -2.41 3.08 5.27
N PHE A 178 -2.43 2.33 4.17
CA PHE A 178 -3.55 1.44 3.83
C PHE A 178 -4.92 2.12 3.97
N ALA A 179 -5.05 3.40 3.60
CA ALA A 179 -6.33 4.08 3.73
C ALA A 179 -7.38 3.36 2.86
N PRO A 180 -8.67 3.29 3.27
CA PRO A 180 -9.68 2.57 2.52
C PRO A 180 -9.75 2.96 1.03
N LYS A 181 -9.60 4.25 0.72
CA LYS A 181 -9.58 4.76 -0.66
C LYS A 181 -8.43 4.16 -1.49
N ASP A 182 -7.27 3.95 -0.87
CA ASP A 182 -6.07 3.45 -1.55
C ASP A 182 -6.19 1.94 -1.74
N LEU A 183 -6.66 1.21 -0.71
CA LEU A 183 -6.98 -0.21 -0.81
C LEU A 183 -8.02 -0.50 -1.91
N VAL A 184 -9.06 0.32 -2.02
CA VAL A 184 -10.04 0.21 -3.11
C VAL A 184 -9.43 0.52 -4.47
N ALA A 185 -8.55 1.53 -4.56
CA ALA A 185 -7.86 1.86 -5.80
C ALA A 185 -6.95 0.71 -6.26
N TRP A 186 -6.12 0.17 -5.38
CA TRP A 186 -5.23 -0.94 -5.71
C TRP A 186 -5.99 -2.20 -6.11
N GLY A 187 -7.10 -2.52 -5.44
CA GLY A 187 -7.96 -3.64 -5.85
C GLY A 187 -8.50 -3.47 -7.28
N LYS A 188 -8.93 -2.25 -7.64
CA LYS A 188 -9.35 -1.96 -9.02
C LYS A 188 -8.18 -2.05 -10.02
N ASP A 189 -7.00 -1.59 -9.63
CA ASP A 189 -5.81 -1.61 -10.47
C ASP A 189 -5.36 -3.04 -10.79
N VAL A 190 -5.58 -3.99 -9.87
CA VAL A 190 -5.35 -5.44 -10.11
C VAL A 190 -6.55 -6.16 -10.71
N GLY A 191 -7.55 -5.44 -11.20
CA GLY A 191 -8.66 -5.99 -11.98
C GLY A 191 -9.83 -6.54 -11.17
N VAL A 192 -10.03 -6.10 -9.92
CA VAL A 192 -11.25 -6.41 -9.16
C VAL A 192 -12.42 -5.60 -9.72
N THR A 193 -13.43 -6.29 -10.24
CA THR A 193 -14.63 -5.69 -10.88
C THR A 193 -15.91 -5.85 -10.07
N ASP A 194 -15.87 -6.53 -8.92
CA ASP A 194 -17.03 -6.72 -8.05
C ASP A 194 -17.58 -5.37 -7.56
N ALA A 195 -18.86 -5.10 -7.82
CA ALA A 195 -19.55 -3.88 -7.40
C ALA A 195 -19.57 -3.69 -5.87
N ASN A 196 -19.52 -4.79 -5.11
CA ASN A 196 -19.51 -4.76 -3.65
C ASN A 196 -18.10 -4.60 -3.05
N PHE A 197 -17.04 -4.72 -3.86
CA PHE A 197 -15.65 -4.68 -3.37
C PHE A 197 -15.35 -3.40 -2.58
N ALA A 198 -15.72 -2.24 -3.14
CA ALA A 198 -15.46 -0.95 -2.49
C ALA A 198 -16.13 -0.87 -1.12
N LYS A 199 -17.41 -1.28 -1.03
CA LYS A 199 -18.16 -1.31 0.23
C LYS A 199 -17.58 -2.31 1.23
N CYS A 200 -17.16 -3.49 0.76
CA CYS A 200 -16.51 -4.50 1.60
C CYS A 200 -15.26 -3.93 2.29
N VAL A 201 -14.43 -3.20 1.55
CA VAL A 201 -13.21 -2.57 2.05
C VAL A 201 -13.51 -1.38 2.96
N THR A 202 -14.36 -0.44 2.53
CA THR A 202 -14.64 0.80 3.30
C THR A 202 -15.32 0.52 4.63
N ASP A 203 -16.24 -0.45 4.64
CA ASP A 203 -16.97 -0.82 5.85
C ASP A 203 -16.25 -1.89 6.68
N GLN A 204 -15.07 -2.32 6.22
CA GLN A 204 -14.26 -3.35 6.88
C GLN A 204 -15.04 -4.64 7.18
N GLN A 205 -15.90 -5.08 6.24
CA GLN A 205 -16.86 -6.17 6.43
C GLN A 205 -16.21 -7.52 6.80
N LYS A 206 -14.92 -7.66 6.55
CA LYS A 206 -14.15 -8.89 6.79
C LYS A 206 -13.42 -8.92 8.13
N VAL A 207 -13.51 -7.87 8.96
CA VAL A 207 -12.88 -7.84 10.29
C VAL A 207 -13.23 -9.07 11.15
N PRO A 208 -14.50 -9.53 11.25
CA PRO A 208 -14.80 -10.73 12.03
C PRO A 208 -14.06 -11.99 11.54
N GLN A 209 -13.86 -12.11 10.23
CA GLN A 209 -13.11 -13.22 9.64
C GLN A 209 -11.60 -13.08 9.91
N VAL A 210 -11.04 -11.86 9.86
CA VAL A 210 -9.65 -11.62 10.27
C VAL A 210 -9.45 -11.98 11.74
N THR A 211 -10.39 -11.65 12.62
CA THR A 211 -10.32 -12.06 14.05
C THR A 211 -10.24 -13.57 14.18
N ALA A 212 -11.08 -14.33 13.48
CA ALA A 212 -11.03 -15.79 13.49
C ALA A 212 -9.70 -16.35 12.94
N MET A 213 -9.14 -15.73 11.89
CA MET A 213 -7.83 -16.09 11.34
C MET A 213 -6.70 -15.80 12.34
N THR A 214 -6.76 -14.67 13.04
CA THR A 214 -5.81 -14.32 14.11
C THR A 214 -5.89 -15.30 15.29
N ASP A 215 -7.10 -15.68 15.70
CA ASP A 215 -7.29 -16.68 16.76
C ASP A 215 -6.74 -18.04 16.35
N TYR A 216 -6.97 -18.47 15.11
CA TYR A 216 -6.36 -19.69 14.59
C TYR A 216 -4.82 -19.61 14.61
N ALA A 217 -4.23 -18.52 14.11
CA ALA A 217 -2.79 -18.32 14.09
C ALA A 217 -2.19 -18.38 15.51
N ARG A 218 -2.77 -17.64 16.46
CA ARG A 218 -2.23 -17.52 17.82
C ARG A 218 -2.52 -18.74 18.69
N GLN A 219 -3.75 -19.25 18.67
CA GLN A 219 -4.21 -20.25 19.63
C GLN A 219 -4.00 -21.69 19.12
N LYS A 220 -4.13 -21.93 17.81
CA LYS A 220 -3.98 -23.27 17.23
C LYS A 220 -2.59 -23.52 16.68
N ARG A 221 -1.99 -22.49 16.08
CA ARG A 221 -0.67 -22.57 15.43
C ARG A 221 0.46 -21.96 16.23
N GLN A 222 0.14 -21.30 17.35
CA GLN A 222 1.12 -20.68 18.24
C GLN A 222 2.07 -19.73 17.50
N VAL A 223 1.54 -19.00 16.52
CA VAL A 223 2.27 -18.00 15.76
C VAL A 223 2.18 -16.66 16.50
N ASP A 224 3.31 -16.20 17.01
CA ASP A 224 3.49 -14.95 17.75
C ASP A 224 4.39 -13.93 17.03
N SER A 225 5.01 -14.32 15.92
CA SER A 225 5.84 -13.47 15.07
C SER A 225 5.64 -13.79 13.59
N THR A 226 5.95 -12.82 12.73
CA THR A 226 5.85 -12.96 11.27
C THR A 226 7.13 -12.48 10.57
N PRO A 227 7.48 -13.07 9.41
CA PRO A 227 6.82 -14.23 8.80
C PRO A 227 7.08 -15.50 9.62
N THR A 228 6.09 -16.40 9.68
CA THR A 228 6.28 -17.76 10.22
C THR A 228 5.84 -18.76 9.17
N LEU A 229 6.75 -19.67 8.81
CA LEU A 229 6.50 -20.68 7.78
C LEU A 229 6.48 -22.08 8.38
N PHE A 230 5.57 -22.91 7.86
CA PHE A 230 5.51 -24.33 8.16
C PHE A 230 5.58 -25.14 6.86
N LEU A 231 6.34 -26.23 6.87
CA LEU A 231 6.39 -27.20 5.79
C LEU A 231 5.88 -28.55 6.31
N ASP A 232 4.80 -29.06 5.72
CA ASP A 232 4.08 -30.25 6.19
C ASP A 232 3.77 -30.22 7.70
N GLY A 233 3.40 -29.04 8.20
CA GLY A 233 3.05 -28.79 9.60
C GLY A 233 4.25 -28.56 10.54
N GLN A 234 5.49 -28.70 10.06
CA GLN A 234 6.70 -28.42 10.84
C GLN A 234 7.20 -26.99 10.60
N LYS A 235 7.43 -26.23 11.67
CA LYS A 235 7.97 -24.86 11.55
C LYS A 235 9.37 -24.93 10.95
N ILE A 236 9.64 -24.17 9.89
CA ILE A 236 10.97 -24.09 9.28
C ILE A 236 11.79 -22.96 9.91
N ASN A 237 13.11 -23.14 10.01
CA ASN A 237 14.04 -22.14 10.53
C ASN A 237 14.70 -21.32 9.41
N ASP A 238 15.52 -20.33 9.77
CA ASP A 238 16.16 -19.41 8.83
C ASP A 238 17.08 -20.13 7.82
N GLN A 239 17.78 -21.20 8.24
CA GLN A 239 18.64 -21.99 7.37
C GLN A 239 17.80 -22.71 6.29
N GLN A 240 16.66 -23.28 6.69
CA GLN A 240 15.73 -23.95 5.79
C GLN A 240 15.03 -22.95 4.86
N LEU A 241 14.72 -21.76 5.36
CA LEU A 241 14.15 -20.68 4.56
C LEU A 241 15.13 -20.17 3.49
N ALA A 242 16.41 -20.00 3.85
CA ALA A 242 17.45 -19.58 2.91
C ALA A 242 17.72 -20.61 1.80
N ASP A 243 17.43 -21.89 2.05
CA ASP A 243 17.42 -22.98 1.05
C ASP A 243 15.99 -23.49 0.83
N LEU A 244 15.03 -22.59 0.59
CA LEU A 244 13.63 -22.99 0.43
C LEU A 244 13.42 -24.05 -0.67
N PRO A 245 14.05 -23.95 -1.87
CA PRO A 245 13.93 -24.99 -2.89
C PRO A 245 14.46 -26.36 -2.42
N GLY A 246 15.63 -26.40 -1.78
CA GLY A 246 16.20 -27.64 -1.26
C GLY A 246 15.38 -28.23 -0.11
N THR A 247 14.84 -27.38 0.75
CA THR A 247 13.95 -27.78 1.85
C THR A 247 12.65 -28.39 1.33
N VAL A 248 12.01 -27.77 0.33
CA VAL A 248 10.82 -28.31 -0.35
C VAL A 248 11.13 -29.63 -1.06
N ALA A 249 12.27 -29.71 -1.75
CA ALA A 249 12.67 -30.94 -2.44
C ALA A 249 12.89 -32.11 -1.47
N LYS A 250 13.53 -31.86 -0.32
CA LYS A 250 13.73 -32.86 0.74
C LYS A 250 12.39 -33.34 1.31
N ALA A 251 11.46 -32.43 1.59
CA ALA A 251 10.13 -32.79 2.08
C ALA A 251 9.32 -33.61 1.05
N ALA A 252 9.43 -33.27 -0.23
CA ALA A 252 8.77 -34.03 -1.30
C ALA A 252 9.32 -35.45 -1.46
N ALA A 253 10.62 -35.65 -1.21
CA ALA A 253 11.29 -36.95 -1.31
C ALA A 253 11.09 -37.86 -0.09
N GLY A 254 10.76 -37.29 1.08
CA GLY A 254 10.51 -38.04 2.32
C GLY A 254 9.08 -38.61 2.45
N LYS A 255 8.35 -38.71 1.34
CA LYS A 255 6.98 -39.25 1.27
C LYS A 255 6.93 -40.70 0.83
#